data_AF-Q4CKS3-F1
#
_entry.id   AF-Q4CKS3-F1
#
_cell.length_a   1.000
_cell.length_b   1.000
_cell.length_c   1.000
_cell.angle_alpha   90.00
_cell.angle_beta   90.00
_cell.angle_gamma   90.00
#
_symmetry.space_group_name_H-M   'P 1'
#
loop_
_entity.id
_entity.type
_entity.pdbx_description
1 polymer ?
#
loop_
_entity_poly.entity_id
_entity_poly.type
_entity_poly.pdbx_seq_one_letter_code
_entity_poly.pdbx_strand_id
1 'polypeptide(L)'
;SAEDFDALVSVLLPSIATHMDRRETLSFVFNCQMGRGRTTTGMVICCLLIGLVIPEYYDELNNRYDPLFKPDDSPLSRGEYSCIVQLKRVLTGGRQAKLQVDLVLEVCAKMQNLRTAIESFALQVKSPDVTESQRGRAHHHGVHYLRRYFNLITFAAYLQEEYNSMKKMMRSTYSSWLAQRPELTTLCDSASLK
;
A
#
# COMPACT_ATOMS: atom_id res chain seq x y z
N SER A 1 7.36 -9.08 -6.63
CA SER A 1 6.58 -8.98 -7.88
C SER A 1 5.11 -9.18 -7.55
N ALA A 2 4.21 -9.25 -8.54
CA ALA A 2 2.77 -9.50 -8.29
C ALA A 2 2.55 -10.90 -7.68
N GLU A 3 3.37 -11.87 -8.06
CA GLU A 3 3.35 -13.24 -7.54
C GLU A 3 3.67 -13.29 -6.04
N ASP A 4 4.49 -12.36 -5.53
CA ASP A 4 4.75 -12.27 -4.07
C ASP A 4 3.46 -11.89 -3.31
N PHE A 5 2.60 -11.07 -3.89
CA PHE A 5 1.30 -10.75 -3.29
C PHE A 5 0.40 -11.97 -3.29
N ASP A 6 0.37 -12.74 -4.38
CA ASP A 6 -0.41 -13.99 -4.46
C ASP A 6 0.06 -15.02 -3.45
N ALA A 7 1.38 -15.18 -3.30
CA ALA A 7 1.96 -16.06 -2.30
C ALA A 7 1.53 -15.63 -0.88
N LEU A 8 1.58 -14.33 -0.58
CA LEU A 8 1.12 -13.82 0.72
C LEU A 8 -0.38 -14.02 0.92
N VAL A 9 -1.23 -13.79 -0.09
CA VAL A 9 -2.67 -14.03 0.01
C VAL A 9 -2.96 -15.51 0.29
N SER A 10 -2.32 -16.41 -0.45
CA SER A 10 -2.55 -17.86 -0.29
C SER A 10 -2.19 -18.39 1.10
N VAL A 11 -1.22 -17.77 1.78
CA VAL A 11 -0.80 -18.14 3.14
C VAL A 11 -1.62 -17.42 4.22
N LEU A 12 -1.83 -16.11 4.07
CA LEU A 12 -2.38 -15.26 5.13
C LEU A 12 -3.91 -15.31 5.18
N LEU A 13 -4.59 -15.25 4.03
CA LEU A 13 -6.05 -15.13 3.99
C LEU A 13 -6.77 -16.32 4.66
N PRO A 14 -6.41 -17.59 4.40
CA PRO A 14 -7.05 -18.72 5.09
C PRO A 14 -6.83 -18.68 6.61
N SER A 15 -5.62 -18.28 7.02
CA SER A 15 -5.27 -18.16 8.44
C SER A 15 -6.08 -17.09 9.14
N ILE A 16 -6.18 -15.89 8.54
CA ILE A 16 -6.99 -14.77 9.07
C ILE A 16 -8.47 -15.16 9.15
N ALA A 17 -9.01 -15.70 8.06
CA ALA A 17 -10.42 -16.11 7.98
C ALA A 17 -10.81 -17.15 9.05
N THR A 18 -9.94 -18.13 9.30
CA THR A 18 -10.20 -19.22 10.26
C THR A 18 -10.15 -18.74 11.71
N HIS A 19 -9.15 -17.94 12.09
CA HIS A 19 -9.01 -17.49 13.48
C HIS A 19 -10.09 -16.48 13.87
N MET A 20 -10.59 -15.70 12.91
CA MET A 20 -11.76 -14.85 13.14
C MET A 20 -13.01 -15.63 13.54
N ASP A 21 -13.29 -16.74 12.86
CA ASP A 21 -14.44 -17.59 13.22
C ASP A 21 -14.30 -18.17 14.64
N ARG A 22 -13.07 -18.35 15.10
CA ARG A 22 -12.74 -18.85 16.44
C ARG A 22 -12.60 -17.77 17.50
N ARG A 23 -12.61 -16.48 17.12
CA ARG A 23 -12.31 -15.33 18.00
C ARG A 23 -10.96 -15.47 18.73
N GLU A 24 -9.99 -16.10 18.07
CA GLU A 24 -8.64 -16.30 18.62
C GLU A 24 -7.74 -15.10 18.27
N THR A 25 -6.79 -14.79 19.16
CA THR A 25 -5.77 -13.77 18.87
C THR A 25 -4.79 -14.31 17.83
N LEU A 26 -4.67 -13.64 16.69
CA LEU A 26 -3.72 -13.99 15.64
C LEU A 26 -2.56 -12.99 15.63
N SER A 27 -1.31 -13.49 15.64
CA SER A 27 -0.10 -12.68 15.62
C SER A 27 0.78 -13.07 14.45
N PHE A 28 1.32 -12.08 13.74
CA PHE A 28 2.25 -12.27 12.63
C PHE A 28 3.58 -11.56 12.90
N VAL A 29 4.68 -12.21 12.56
CA VAL A 29 6.02 -11.62 12.63
C VAL A 29 6.61 -11.58 11.22
N PHE A 30 6.95 -10.38 10.77
CA PHE A 30 7.61 -10.15 9.49
C PHE A 30 9.02 -9.63 9.71
N ASN A 31 10.03 -10.29 9.16
CA ASN A 31 11.42 -9.86 9.27
C ASN A 31 12.11 -9.77 7.90
N CYS A 32 12.96 -8.76 7.75
CA CYS A 32 13.91 -8.61 6.64
C CYS A 32 15.07 -7.74 7.11
N GLN A 33 16.20 -7.78 6.40
CA GLN A 33 17.48 -7.21 6.84
C GLN A 33 17.38 -5.76 7.39
N MET A 34 16.55 -4.91 6.78
CA MET A 34 16.40 -3.50 7.19
C MET A 34 15.00 -3.13 7.69
N GLY A 35 14.02 -4.03 7.68
CA GLY A 35 12.60 -3.72 7.98
C GLY A 35 11.85 -2.81 6.97
N ARG A 36 12.57 -2.07 6.13
CA ARG A 36 12.03 -1.02 5.22
C ARG A 36 11.40 -1.53 3.91
N GLY A 37 11.79 -2.73 3.50
CA GLY A 37 11.34 -3.36 2.25
C GLY A 37 10.23 -4.37 2.49
N ARG A 38 10.62 -5.64 2.56
CA ARG A 38 9.69 -6.79 2.64
C ARG A 38 8.84 -6.78 3.90
N THR A 39 9.40 -6.43 5.06
CA THR A 39 8.64 -6.38 6.34
C THR A 39 7.51 -5.38 6.26
N THR A 40 7.79 -4.12 5.90
CA THR A 40 6.75 -3.09 5.79
C THR A 40 5.66 -3.51 4.79
N THR A 41 6.06 -4.03 3.61
CA THR A 41 5.09 -4.50 2.61
C THR A 41 4.24 -5.67 3.13
N GLY A 42 4.84 -6.66 3.79
CA GLY A 42 4.14 -7.81 4.36
C GLY A 42 3.17 -7.43 5.48
N MET A 43 3.58 -6.52 6.37
CA MET A 43 2.71 -5.99 7.43
C MET A 43 1.51 -5.23 6.85
N VAL A 44 1.73 -4.38 5.83
CA VAL A 44 0.64 -3.66 5.17
C VAL A 44 -0.32 -4.64 4.49
N ILE A 45 0.19 -5.61 3.73
CA ILE A 45 -0.64 -6.65 3.08
C ILE A 45 -1.45 -7.42 4.13
N CYS A 46 -0.84 -7.81 5.24
CA CYS A 46 -1.52 -8.50 6.34
C CYS A 46 -2.65 -7.65 6.92
N CYS A 47 -2.40 -6.37 7.22
CA CYS A 47 -3.42 -5.45 7.72
C CYS A 47 -4.56 -5.23 6.70
N LEU A 48 -4.24 -5.14 5.41
CA LEU A 48 -5.26 -5.01 4.35
C LEU A 48 -6.15 -6.26 4.28
N LEU A 49 -5.56 -7.46 4.43
CA LEU A 49 -6.31 -8.71 4.49
C LEU A 49 -7.14 -8.81 5.77
N ILE A 50 -6.65 -8.32 6.91
CA ILE A 50 -7.45 -8.22 8.14
C ILE A 50 -8.68 -7.34 7.90
N GLY A 51 -8.49 -6.14 7.33
CA GLY A 51 -9.61 -5.24 7.01
C GLY A 51 -10.54 -5.76 5.91
N LEU A 52 -10.09 -6.70 5.08
CA LEU A 52 -10.94 -7.37 4.10
C LEU A 52 -11.92 -8.35 4.77
N VAL A 53 -11.47 -9.06 5.81
CA VAL A 53 -12.30 -10.05 6.51
C VAL A 53 -13.06 -9.42 7.69
N ILE A 54 -12.52 -8.37 8.32
CA ILE A 54 -13.12 -7.56 9.39
C ILE A 54 -13.40 -6.14 8.84
N PRO A 55 -14.59 -5.87 8.28
CA PRO A 55 -14.91 -4.53 7.77
C PRO A 55 -14.78 -3.42 8.82
N GLU A 56 -15.12 -3.72 10.08
CA GLU A 56 -15.06 -2.78 11.21
C GLU A 56 -13.64 -2.29 11.49
N TYR A 57 -12.61 -3.04 11.05
CA TYR A 57 -11.22 -2.65 11.19
C TYR A 57 -10.94 -1.28 10.57
N TYR A 58 -11.50 -1.01 9.38
CA TYR A 58 -11.27 0.29 8.73
C TYR A 58 -12.00 1.43 9.43
N ASP A 59 -13.16 1.19 10.03
CA ASP A 59 -13.87 2.19 10.84
C ASP A 59 -13.08 2.53 12.11
N GLU A 60 -12.52 1.51 12.78
CA GLU A 60 -11.63 1.71 13.93
C GLU A 60 -10.38 2.51 13.56
N LEU A 61 -9.73 2.18 12.44
CA LEU A 61 -8.57 2.93 11.97
C LEU A 61 -8.94 4.36 11.59
N ASN A 62 -10.07 4.57 10.92
CA ASN A 62 -10.50 5.90 10.54
C ASN A 62 -10.74 6.76 11.79
N ASN A 63 -11.44 6.24 12.80
CA ASN A 63 -11.64 6.95 14.08
C ASN A 63 -10.33 7.21 14.82
N ARG A 64 -9.38 6.28 14.78
CA ARG A 64 -8.09 6.41 15.44
C ARG A 64 -7.19 7.47 14.80
N TYR A 65 -7.29 7.63 13.50
CA TYR A 65 -6.44 8.53 12.72
C TYR A 65 -7.23 9.69 12.11
N ASP A 66 -8.37 10.11 12.66
CA ASP A 66 -9.12 11.27 12.19
C ASP A 66 -8.65 12.58 12.88
N PRO A 67 -8.24 13.63 12.14
CA PRO A 67 -8.04 13.67 10.70
C PRO A 67 -6.73 12.99 10.28
N LEU A 68 -6.79 12.22 9.18
CA LEU A 68 -5.63 11.46 8.69
C LEU A 68 -4.50 12.37 8.21
N PHE A 69 -4.88 13.54 7.71
CA PHE A 69 -3.96 14.57 7.25
C PHE A 69 -4.26 15.87 7.98
N LYS A 70 -3.20 16.58 8.34
CA LYS A 70 -3.31 17.91 8.92
C LYS A 70 -3.68 18.93 7.82
N PRO A 71 -4.31 20.06 8.18
CA PRO A 71 -4.68 21.09 7.20
C PRO A 71 -3.48 21.61 6.38
N ASP A 72 -2.30 21.72 7.00
CA ASP A 72 -1.04 22.22 6.45
C ASP A 72 -0.21 21.16 5.69
N ASP A 73 -0.64 19.90 5.69
CA ASP A 73 0.04 18.82 4.97
C ASP A 73 0.14 19.10 3.47
N SER A 74 1.35 19.00 2.94
CA SER A 74 1.66 19.17 1.52
C SER A 74 1.01 18.07 0.66
N PRO A 75 0.74 18.30 -0.63
CA PRO A 75 0.32 17.23 -1.54
C PRO A 75 1.30 16.03 -1.55
N LEU A 76 2.60 16.28 -1.35
CA LEU A 76 3.62 15.21 -1.28
C LEU A 76 3.43 14.35 -0.02
N SER A 77 3.27 14.97 1.15
CA SER A 77 3.01 14.25 2.42
C SER A 77 1.73 13.40 2.37
N ARG A 78 0.70 13.87 1.65
CA ARG A 78 -0.56 13.15 1.42
C ARG A 78 -0.46 12.05 0.36
N GLY A 79 0.71 11.88 -0.26
CA GLY A 79 0.95 10.87 -1.31
C GLY A 79 0.31 11.20 -2.66
N GLU A 80 -0.01 12.47 -2.92
CA GLU A 80 -0.69 12.95 -4.14
C GLU A 80 0.30 13.15 -5.31
N TYR A 81 1.07 12.11 -5.62
CA TYR A 81 1.95 12.07 -6.79
C TYR A 81 1.13 11.87 -8.08
N SER A 82 1.62 12.36 -9.22
CA SER A 82 0.88 12.32 -10.50
C SER A 82 0.34 10.94 -10.85
N CYS A 83 1.15 9.88 -10.74
CA CYS A 83 0.70 8.51 -11.01
C CYS A 83 -0.36 8.04 -10.00
N ILE A 84 -0.31 8.46 -8.74
CA ILE A 84 -1.30 8.11 -7.72
C ILE A 84 -2.62 8.88 -7.93
N VAL A 85 -2.55 10.15 -8.31
CA VAL A 85 -3.73 10.96 -8.66
C VAL A 85 -4.46 10.34 -9.84
N GLN A 86 -3.72 9.93 -10.87
CA GLN A 86 -4.27 9.21 -12.02
C GLN A 86 -4.80 7.83 -11.63
N LEU A 87 -4.07 7.09 -10.78
CA LEU A 87 -4.46 5.77 -10.30
C LEU A 87 -5.84 5.78 -9.65
N LYS A 88 -6.08 6.74 -8.76
CA LYS A 88 -7.37 6.89 -8.08
C LYS A 88 -8.55 7.15 -9.03
N ARG A 89 -8.28 7.67 -10.24
CA ARG A 89 -9.32 7.96 -11.24
C ARG A 89 -9.62 6.74 -12.11
N VAL A 90 -8.62 5.93 -12.42
CA VAL A 90 -8.78 4.74 -13.29
C VAL A 90 -9.22 3.50 -12.51
N LEU A 91 -8.89 3.39 -11.23
CA LEU A 91 -9.33 2.28 -10.39
C LEU A 91 -10.78 2.48 -9.92
N THR A 92 -11.60 1.45 -10.11
CA THR A 92 -12.88 1.30 -9.40
C THR A 92 -12.62 1.36 -7.89
N GLY A 93 -13.28 2.29 -7.19
CA GLY A 93 -13.03 2.50 -5.76
C GLY A 93 -11.64 3.05 -5.41
N GLY A 94 -10.90 3.62 -6.37
CA GLY A 94 -9.49 4.01 -6.18
C GLY A 94 -9.23 4.99 -5.03
N ARG A 95 -10.16 5.92 -4.76
CA ARG A 95 -10.08 6.81 -3.59
C ARG A 95 -10.16 6.05 -2.27
N GLN A 96 -11.08 5.09 -2.17
CA GLN A 96 -11.25 4.26 -0.98
C GLN A 96 -10.06 3.32 -0.77
N ALA A 97 -9.57 2.69 -1.84
CA ALA A 97 -8.37 1.85 -1.79
C ALA A 97 -7.15 2.65 -1.28
N LYS A 98 -6.96 3.89 -1.78
CA LYS A 98 -5.90 4.79 -1.30
C LYS A 98 -6.06 5.14 0.18
N LEU A 99 -7.27 5.48 0.62
CA LEU A 99 -7.56 5.77 2.03
C LEU A 99 -7.23 4.57 2.94
N GLN A 100 -7.67 3.37 2.56
CA GLN A 100 -7.40 2.15 3.33
C GLN A 100 -5.89 1.86 3.44
N VAL A 101 -5.14 2.01 2.35
CA VAL A 101 -3.67 1.88 2.39
C VAL A 101 -3.06 2.94 3.29
N ASP A 102 -3.52 4.19 3.22
CA ASP A 102 -2.96 5.26 4.04
C ASP A 102 -3.19 5.06 5.53
N LEU A 103 -4.38 4.60 5.94
CA LEU A 103 -4.69 4.24 7.31
C LEU A 103 -3.78 3.11 7.79
N VAL A 104 -3.60 2.06 6.97
CA VAL A 104 -2.72 0.93 7.30
C VAL A 104 -1.25 1.35 7.37
N LEU A 105 -0.81 2.32 6.56
CA LEU A 105 0.54 2.89 6.65
C LEU A 105 0.78 3.60 7.98
N GLU A 106 -0.24 4.25 8.57
CA GLU A 106 -0.13 4.80 9.92
C GLU A 106 -0.02 3.72 10.99
N VAL A 107 -0.73 2.60 10.83
CA VAL A 107 -0.58 1.43 11.73
C VAL A 107 0.85 0.86 11.67
N CYS A 108 1.41 0.77 10.47
CA CYS A 108 2.75 0.21 10.23
C CYS A 108 3.90 1.22 10.39
N ALA A 109 3.60 2.47 10.77
CA ALA A 109 4.54 3.59 10.71
C ALA A 109 5.77 3.45 11.62
N LYS A 110 5.69 2.64 12.70
CA LYS A 110 6.77 2.47 13.68
C LYS A 110 8.09 2.01 13.04
N MET A 111 8.02 1.12 12.05
CA MET A 111 9.21 0.69 11.30
C MET A 111 9.56 1.73 10.22
N GLN A 112 8.58 2.06 9.37
CA GLN A 112 8.68 3.11 8.35
C GLN A 112 7.29 3.36 7.75
N ASN A 113 6.87 4.62 7.66
CA ASN A 113 5.72 5.02 6.85
C ASN A 113 6.19 5.29 5.40
N LEU A 114 5.56 4.63 4.42
CA LEU A 114 5.96 4.78 3.01
C LEU A 114 5.73 6.20 2.48
N ARG A 115 4.64 6.87 2.89
CA ARG A 115 4.34 8.24 2.41
C ARG A 115 5.43 9.22 2.83
N THR A 116 5.78 9.23 4.11
CA THR A 116 6.82 10.14 4.63
C THR A 116 8.20 9.81 4.06
N ALA A 117 8.50 8.53 3.80
CA ALA A 117 9.73 8.13 3.13
C ALA A 117 9.80 8.66 1.68
N ILE A 118 8.72 8.55 0.90
CA ILE A 118 8.68 9.07 -0.47
C ILE A 118 8.76 10.59 -0.47
N GLU A 119 8.09 11.28 0.47
CA GLU A 119 8.20 12.73 0.63
C GLU A 119 9.65 13.15 0.91
N SER A 120 10.35 12.49 1.83
CA SER A 120 11.75 12.77 2.12
C SER A 120 12.64 12.65 0.87
N PHE A 121 12.43 11.62 0.05
CA PHE A 121 13.14 11.49 -1.23
C PHE A 121 12.75 12.61 -2.21
N ALA A 122 11.47 12.98 -2.30
CA ALA A 122 11.01 14.04 -3.19
C ALA A 122 11.59 15.41 -2.82
N LEU A 123 11.73 15.70 -1.52
CA LEU A 123 12.39 16.91 -1.02
C LEU A 123 13.88 16.90 -1.33
N GLN A 124 14.57 15.77 -1.17
CA GLN A 124 15.98 15.64 -1.53
C GLN A 124 16.22 15.84 -3.03
N VAL A 125 15.34 15.34 -3.89
CA VAL A 125 15.43 15.55 -5.35
C VAL A 125 15.36 17.04 -5.72
N LYS A 126 14.64 17.86 -4.94
CA LYS A 126 14.49 19.31 -5.16
C LYS A 126 15.51 20.17 -4.42
N SER A 127 16.26 19.60 -3.48
CA SER A 127 17.14 20.38 -2.62
C SER A 127 18.36 20.89 -3.41
N PRO A 128 18.66 22.19 -3.32
CA PRO A 128 19.88 22.76 -3.89
C PRO A 128 21.14 22.35 -3.08
N ASP A 129 20.96 21.90 -1.84
CA ASP A 129 22.04 21.59 -0.90
C ASP A 129 22.66 20.20 -1.11
N VAL A 130 22.06 19.38 -1.98
CA VAL A 130 22.59 18.06 -2.35
C VAL A 130 23.26 18.09 -3.72
N THR A 131 24.23 17.22 -3.92
CA THR A 131 24.88 17.03 -5.22
C THR A 131 23.92 16.40 -6.24
N GLU A 132 24.22 16.57 -7.54
CA GLU A 132 23.46 15.92 -8.62
C GLU A 132 23.43 14.40 -8.47
N SER A 133 24.55 13.79 -8.05
CA SER A 133 24.62 12.35 -7.76
C SER A 133 23.67 11.94 -6.62
N GLN A 134 23.57 12.75 -5.56
CA GLN A 134 22.64 12.50 -4.46
C GLN A 134 21.19 12.67 -4.92
N ARG A 135 20.86 13.68 -5.73
CA ARG A 135 19.52 13.82 -6.34
C ARG A 135 19.15 12.61 -7.18
N GLY A 136 20.05 12.15 -8.05
CA GLY A 136 19.84 10.96 -8.87
C GLY A 136 19.56 9.69 -8.04
N ARG A 137 20.32 9.47 -6.96
CA ARG A 137 20.07 8.36 -6.03
C ARG A 137 18.74 8.50 -5.27
N ALA A 138 18.41 9.71 -4.81
CA ALA A 138 17.15 9.98 -4.13
C ALA A 138 15.95 9.76 -5.05
N HIS A 139 16.03 10.21 -6.32
CA HIS A 139 15.01 9.95 -7.33
C HIS A 139 14.85 8.44 -7.57
N HIS A 140 15.95 7.72 -7.79
CA HIS A 140 15.92 6.27 -8.03
C HIS A 140 15.24 5.51 -6.88
N HIS A 141 15.68 5.72 -5.64
CA HIS A 141 15.09 5.06 -4.47
C HIS A 141 13.64 5.51 -4.21
N GLY A 142 13.37 6.80 -4.35
CA GLY A 142 12.04 7.36 -4.15
C GLY A 142 11.02 6.84 -5.15
N VAL A 143 11.38 6.68 -6.43
CA VAL A 143 10.53 6.03 -7.44
C VAL A 143 10.26 4.57 -7.08
N HIS A 144 11.27 3.83 -6.58
CA HIS A 144 11.05 2.45 -6.13
C HIS A 144 10.04 2.38 -4.97
N TYR A 145 10.09 3.32 -4.02
CA TYR A 145 9.10 3.40 -2.94
C TYR A 145 7.73 3.84 -3.43
N LEU A 146 7.67 4.78 -4.38
CA LEU A 146 6.42 5.22 -5.01
C LEU A 146 5.73 4.08 -5.75
N ARG A 147 6.48 3.26 -6.50
CA ARG A 147 5.94 2.06 -7.16
C ARG A 147 5.43 1.03 -6.16
N ARG A 148 6.10 0.87 -5.00
CA ARG A 148 5.58 0.02 -3.92
C ARG A 148 4.26 0.55 -3.37
N TYR A 149 4.16 1.85 -3.13
CA TYR A 149 2.91 2.48 -2.67
C TYR A 149 1.78 2.36 -3.71
N PHE A 150 2.09 2.58 -4.99
CA PHE A 150 1.18 2.32 -6.11
C PHE A 150 0.64 0.88 -6.09
N ASN A 151 1.54 -0.10 -5.99
CA ASN A 151 1.17 -1.51 -5.99
C ASN A 151 0.34 -1.92 -4.77
N LEU A 152 0.53 -1.26 -3.62
CA LEU A 152 -0.32 -1.49 -2.44
C LEU A 152 -1.74 -0.96 -2.65
N ILE A 153 -1.89 0.17 -3.35
CA ILE A 153 -3.22 0.74 -3.67
C ILE A 153 -3.94 -0.12 -4.71
N THR A 154 -3.26 -0.55 -5.78
CA THR A 154 -3.86 -1.48 -6.74
C THR A 154 -4.24 -2.80 -6.08
N PHE A 155 -3.39 -3.31 -5.18
CA PHE A 155 -3.70 -4.51 -4.41
C PHE A 155 -4.92 -4.32 -3.50
N ALA A 156 -5.04 -3.19 -2.79
CA ALA A 156 -6.23 -2.90 -1.99
C ALA A 156 -7.51 -2.85 -2.84
N ALA A 157 -7.46 -2.24 -4.03
CA ALA A 157 -8.59 -2.24 -4.96
C ALA A 157 -8.93 -3.66 -5.45
N TYR A 158 -7.92 -4.46 -5.81
CA TYR A 158 -8.08 -5.88 -6.15
C TYR A 158 -8.76 -6.66 -5.02
N LEU A 159 -8.35 -6.47 -3.76
CA LEU A 159 -8.97 -7.16 -2.63
C LEU A 159 -10.47 -6.86 -2.54
N GLN A 160 -10.85 -5.58 -2.65
CA GLN A 160 -12.26 -5.18 -2.61
C GLN A 160 -13.07 -5.71 -3.79
N GLU A 161 -12.46 -5.70 -4.99
CA GLU A 161 -13.13 -6.18 -6.19
C GLU A 161 -13.31 -7.71 -6.10
N GLU A 162 -12.22 -8.46 -5.93
CA GLU A 162 -12.14 -9.90 -6.18
C GLU A 162 -12.47 -10.79 -4.98
N TYR A 163 -12.68 -10.25 -3.79
CA TYR A 163 -13.01 -11.06 -2.63
C TYR A 163 -14.45 -11.59 -2.67
N ASN A 164 -14.62 -12.88 -2.43
CA ASN A 164 -15.91 -13.52 -2.21
C ASN A 164 -16.08 -13.72 -0.70
N SER A 165 -16.86 -12.85 -0.06
CA SER A 165 -17.10 -12.88 1.39
C SER A 165 -17.79 -14.17 1.86
N MET A 166 -18.73 -14.70 1.08
CA MET A 166 -19.43 -15.95 1.42
C MET A 166 -18.49 -17.16 1.45
N LYS A 167 -17.57 -17.24 0.48
CA LYS A 167 -16.58 -18.34 0.39
C LYS A 167 -15.27 -18.03 1.11
N LYS A 168 -15.11 -16.81 1.64
CA LYS A 168 -13.89 -16.25 2.24
C LYS A 168 -12.63 -16.49 1.40
N MET A 169 -12.74 -16.31 0.09
CA MET A 169 -11.65 -16.55 -0.86
C MET A 169 -11.63 -15.51 -1.99
N MET A 170 -10.49 -15.34 -2.64
CA MET A 170 -10.36 -14.51 -3.84
C MET A 170 -10.90 -15.26 -5.07
N ARG A 171 -11.56 -14.54 -6.00
CA ARG A 171 -12.08 -15.11 -7.26
C ARG A 171 -11.00 -15.33 -8.31
N SER A 172 -9.98 -14.47 -8.32
CA SER A 172 -8.78 -14.60 -9.14
C SER A 172 -7.54 -14.20 -8.32
N THR A 173 -6.34 -14.40 -8.87
CA THR A 173 -5.09 -13.93 -8.25
C THR A 173 -4.85 -12.46 -8.58
N TYR A 174 -4.05 -11.77 -7.75
CA TYR A 174 -3.64 -10.39 -8.02
C TYR A 174 -2.85 -10.29 -9.33
N SER A 175 -1.94 -11.24 -9.59
CA SER A 175 -1.21 -11.30 -10.86
C SER A 175 -2.16 -11.39 -12.07
N SER A 176 -3.19 -12.24 -12.01
CA SER A 176 -4.17 -12.41 -13.08
C SER A 176 -5.05 -11.16 -13.25
N TRP A 177 -5.49 -10.57 -12.14
CA TRP A 177 -6.29 -9.34 -12.13
C TRP A 177 -5.52 -8.15 -12.72
N LEU A 178 -4.22 -8.04 -12.40
CA LEU A 178 -3.34 -7.00 -12.92
C LEU A 178 -3.00 -7.21 -14.41
N ALA A 179 -2.82 -8.47 -14.84
CA ALA A 179 -2.57 -8.80 -16.24
C ALA A 179 -3.71 -8.40 -17.18
N GLN A 180 -4.96 -8.36 -16.67
CA GLN A 180 -6.13 -7.87 -17.41
C GLN A 180 -6.20 -6.34 -17.50
N ARG A 181 -5.27 -5.62 -16.84
CA ARG A 181 -5.26 -4.15 -16.70
C ARG A 181 -3.89 -3.57 -17.06
N PRO A 182 -3.43 -3.72 -18.32
CA PRO A 182 -2.12 -3.26 -18.76
C PRO A 182 -1.91 -1.74 -18.55
N GLU A 183 -2.98 -0.95 -18.56
CA GLU A 183 -2.95 0.48 -18.27
C GLU A 183 -2.42 0.80 -16.87
N LEU A 184 -2.64 -0.08 -15.89
CA LEU A 184 -2.10 0.08 -14.54
C LEU A 184 -0.59 -0.12 -14.51
N THR A 185 -0.07 -1.09 -15.28
CA THR A 185 1.37 -1.31 -15.44
C THR A 185 2.02 -0.11 -16.13
N THR A 186 1.46 0.37 -17.23
CA THR A 186 1.95 1.56 -17.93
C THR A 186 1.94 2.80 -17.01
N LEU A 187 0.88 2.96 -16.21
CA LEU A 187 0.80 4.07 -15.26
C LEU A 187 1.84 3.95 -14.13
N CYS A 188 2.10 2.75 -13.62
CA CYS A 188 3.15 2.50 -12.63
C CYS A 188 4.56 2.79 -13.19
N ASP A 189 4.78 2.44 -14.46
CA ASP A 189 6.05 2.71 -15.14
C ASP A 189 6.32 4.20 -15.30
N SER A 190 5.27 5.02 -15.43
CA SER A 190 5.34 6.48 -15.48
C SER A 190 5.68 7.17 -14.14
N ALA A 191 5.81 6.40 -13.04
CA ALA A 191 6.11 6.94 -11.71
C ALA A 191 7.43 7.73 -11.69
N SER A 192 7.37 8.96 -11.19
CA SER A 192 8.48 9.90 -11.14
C SER A 192 8.34 10.80 -9.92
N LEU A 193 9.47 11.17 -9.31
CA LEU A 193 9.51 12.22 -8.31
C LEU A 193 9.91 13.53 -8.99
N LYS A 194 8.94 14.42 -9.18
CA LYS A 194 9.16 15.77 -9.72
C LYS A 194 9.16 16.80 -8.63
#